data_AF-A0A2N3DBT6-F1
#
_entry.id   AF-A0A2N3DBT6-F1
#
_cell.length_a   1.000
_cell.length_b   1.000
_cell.length_c   1.000
_cell.angle_alpha   90.00
_cell.angle_beta   90.00
_cell.angle_gamma   90.00
#
_symmetry.space_group_name_H-M   'P 1'
#
loop_
_entity.id
_entity.type
_entity.pdbx_description
1 polymer ?
#
loop_
_entity_poly.entity_id
_entity_poly.type
_entity_poly.pdbx_seq_one_letter_code
_entity_poly.pdbx_strand_id
1 'polypeptide(L)'
;ADWLHRQVTAELDLRAQRDYGQAWASLDKGLQAKLQAELKPDYRRNAFDPATGTLTVSDERAKAITAVAAHYISLFGDDLATADLRETYAMKSNTVTDPAYRQDLTGFFFWAAWAAGTDRDGEVKTYTNNWPYEPLIGNAPTSSAFLWTVFSVLFMIAGIGLLGWHYAVYQGKEPAPVPPINDPLAGLKPTPSMKATAKYFWLVLALFLTQILLGAFTAHYQVEGNDFYGIALSDVLPYSLTRSWHTQLAVLWIATAWLATGLYIGPAISGHEPKFQRAGVNFLFVCLLIIVVGAFAGQWFAVMQKLGLANNFWFGHQGWEYVDIGRFWQLFLFVGLMVWLLLVGRALWPALTRKDEMSSIVGLLFLSTVAIGLFYGAGLMWGEHTSLSMVEYWRWWVVHLWVEGFFEVFAVAVISFLFVKLGLVRGATATANVLFATIVFMAGGVLGTFHHLYFAGTTTGVVALGASFSALEVVPLALIGMEAYETWSHSKATPWM
;
A
#
# COMPACT_ATOMS: atom_id res chain seq x y z
N ALA A 1 -8.38 -13.35 12.56
CA ALA A 1 -8.22 -13.34 14.03
C ALA A 1 -9.54 -13.65 14.72
N ASP A 2 -10.58 -12.84 14.55
CA ASP A 2 -11.90 -13.05 15.19
C ASP A 2 -12.49 -14.44 14.92
N TRP A 3 -12.52 -14.90 13.65
CA TRP A 3 -12.97 -16.26 13.32
C TRP A 3 -12.19 -17.33 14.11
N LEU A 4 -10.86 -17.24 14.11
CA LEU A 4 -10.00 -18.22 14.79
C LEU A 4 -10.31 -18.28 16.28
N HIS A 5 -10.42 -17.11 16.92
CA HIS A 5 -10.72 -17.02 18.35
C HIS A 5 -12.10 -17.61 18.69
N ARG A 6 -13.14 -17.23 17.93
CA ARG A 6 -14.50 -17.75 18.11
C ARG A 6 -14.57 -19.25 17.88
N GLN A 7 -13.83 -19.77 16.90
CA GLN A 7 -13.80 -21.19 16.60
C GLN A 7 -13.15 -21.99 17.74
N VAL A 8 -12.00 -21.52 18.22
CA VAL A 8 -11.25 -22.14 19.31
C VAL A 8 -12.05 -22.13 20.61
N THR A 9 -12.67 -20.99 20.95
CA THR A 9 -13.51 -20.86 22.17
C THR A 9 -14.79 -21.69 22.08
N ALA A 10 -15.46 -21.73 20.93
CA ALA A 10 -16.63 -22.58 20.73
C ALA A 10 -16.29 -24.07 20.90
N GLU A 11 -15.13 -24.52 20.40
CA GLU A 11 -14.70 -25.91 20.58
C GLU A 11 -14.32 -26.22 22.04
N LEU A 12 -13.69 -25.28 22.74
CA LEU A 12 -13.42 -25.40 24.17
C LEU A 12 -14.73 -25.50 24.99
N ASP A 13 -15.73 -24.69 24.66
CA ASP A 13 -17.04 -24.75 25.31
C ASP A 13 -17.75 -26.08 25.03
N LEU A 14 -17.66 -26.62 23.81
CA LEU A 14 -18.19 -27.95 23.49
C LEU A 14 -17.55 -29.05 24.34
N ARG A 15 -16.21 -29.01 24.50
CA ARG A 15 -15.48 -29.98 25.34
C ARG A 15 -15.81 -29.80 26.83
N ALA A 16 -15.84 -28.56 27.31
CA ALA A 16 -16.18 -28.25 28.70
C ALA A 16 -17.60 -28.70 29.06
N GLN A 17 -18.56 -28.48 28.15
CA GLN A 17 -19.93 -28.94 28.33
C GLN A 17 -20.04 -30.47 28.33
N ARG A 18 -19.30 -31.15 27.44
CA ARG A 18 -19.25 -32.62 27.36
C ARG A 18 -18.67 -33.24 28.62
N ASP A 19 -17.55 -32.70 29.12
CA ASP A 19 -16.75 -33.33 30.18
C ASP A 19 -17.18 -32.91 31.59
N TYR A 20 -17.68 -31.68 31.75
CA TYR A 20 -17.95 -31.07 33.06
C TYR A 20 -19.34 -30.42 33.17
N GLY A 21 -20.12 -30.36 32.09
CA GLY A 21 -21.47 -29.77 32.08
C GLY A 21 -21.50 -28.26 32.32
N GLN A 22 -20.38 -27.57 32.10
CA GLN A 22 -20.21 -26.13 32.35
C GLN A 22 -19.55 -25.45 31.15
N ALA A 23 -19.75 -24.13 31.01
CA ALA A 23 -19.00 -23.33 30.05
C ALA A 23 -17.49 -23.32 30.38
N TRP A 24 -16.64 -23.32 29.36
CA TRP A 24 -15.18 -23.38 29.54
C TRP A 24 -14.67 -22.23 30.42
N ALA A 25 -15.20 -21.02 30.20
CA ALA A 25 -14.84 -19.83 30.96
C ALA A 25 -15.19 -19.92 32.46
N SER A 26 -16.09 -20.83 32.86
CA SER A 26 -16.50 -21.03 34.26
C SER A 26 -15.71 -22.12 34.98
N LEU A 27 -14.92 -22.93 34.27
CA LEU A 27 -14.07 -23.97 34.86
C LEU A 27 -12.92 -23.36 35.67
N ASP A 28 -12.33 -24.14 36.59
CA ASP A 28 -11.09 -23.74 37.24
C ASP A 28 -9.93 -23.68 36.23
N LYS A 29 -8.90 -22.89 36.55
CA LYS A 29 -7.74 -22.67 35.66
C LYS A 29 -7.00 -23.96 35.29
N GLY A 30 -7.00 -24.98 36.16
CA GLY A 30 -6.36 -26.26 35.89
C GLY A 30 -7.10 -27.03 34.79
N LEU A 31 -8.44 -27.09 34.89
CA LEU A 31 -9.29 -27.69 33.87
C LEU A 31 -9.28 -26.91 32.56
N GLN A 32 -9.28 -25.57 32.61
CA GLN A 32 -9.14 -24.73 31.42
C GLN A 32 -7.83 -25.04 30.68
N ALA A 33 -6.71 -25.08 31.40
CA ALA A 33 -5.40 -25.38 30.85
C ALA A 33 -5.31 -26.80 30.27
N LYS A 34 -5.94 -27.78 30.93
CA LYS A 34 -6.04 -29.16 30.41
C LYS A 34 -6.75 -29.17 29.06
N LEU A 35 -7.95 -28.62 28.97
CA LEU A 35 -8.73 -28.60 27.71
C LEU A 35 -8.00 -27.84 26.60
N GLN A 36 -7.35 -26.73 26.93
CA GLN A 36 -6.53 -25.98 25.98
C GLN A 36 -5.34 -26.80 25.45
N ALA A 37 -4.63 -27.50 26.34
CA ALA A 37 -3.49 -28.34 25.94
C ALA A 37 -3.93 -29.52 25.05
N GLU A 38 -5.11 -30.09 25.31
CA GLU A 38 -5.71 -31.15 24.50
C GLU A 38 -6.21 -30.65 23.14
N LEU A 39 -6.69 -29.42 23.05
CA LEU A 39 -7.18 -28.80 21.81
C LEU A 39 -6.04 -28.38 20.87
N LYS A 40 -4.95 -27.87 21.43
CA LYS A 40 -3.86 -27.24 20.65
C LYS A 40 -3.36 -28.13 19.49
N PRO A 41 -3.08 -29.43 19.66
CA PRO A 41 -2.67 -30.30 18.56
C PRO A 41 -3.67 -30.36 17.40
N ASP A 42 -4.97 -30.22 17.65
CA ASP A 42 -6.01 -30.33 16.63
C ASP A 42 -6.05 -29.12 15.68
N TYR A 43 -5.57 -27.96 16.14
CA TYR A 43 -5.41 -26.77 15.30
C TYR A 43 -4.06 -26.74 14.61
N ARG A 44 -3.00 -27.10 15.36
CA ARG A 44 -1.62 -27.01 14.90
C ARG A 44 -1.27 -28.08 13.87
N ARG A 45 -1.83 -29.29 13.97
CA ARG A 45 -1.57 -30.36 13.01
C ARG A 45 -2.16 -30.03 11.63
N ASN A 46 -1.34 -30.18 10.59
CA ASN A 46 -1.82 -30.11 9.22
C ASN A 46 -2.57 -31.39 8.84
N ALA A 47 -3.85 -31.26 8.53
CA ALA A 47 -4.74 -32.34 8.11
C ALA A 47 -5.16 -32.23 6.64
N PHE A 48 -4.46 -31.39 5.86
CA PHE A 48 -4.63 -31.29 4.42
C PHE A 48 -3.86 -32.41 3.72
N ASP A 49 -4.56 -33.17 2.89
CA ASP A 49 -3.95 -34.17 2.01
C ASP A 49 -3.74 -33.57 0.60
N PRO A 50 -2.48 -33.33 0.19
CA PRO A 50 -2.20 -32.75 -1.13
C PRO A 50 -2.53 -33.69 -2.29
N ALA A 51 -2.60 -35.01 -2.07
CA ALA A 51 -2.91 -35.97 -3.14
C ALA A 51 -4.41 -35.94 -3.52
N THR A 52 -5.27 -35.71 -2.54
CA THR A 52 -6.73 -35.65 -2.72
C THR A 52 -7.30 -34.23 -2.72
N GLY A 53 -6.51 -33.23 -2.33
CA GLY A 53 -6.96 -31.85 -2.17
C GLY A 53 -7.97 -31.67 -1.04
N THR A 54 -7.99 -32.59 -0.07
CA THR A 54 -9.02 -32.64 0.98
C THR A 54 -8.44 -32.22 2.33
N LEU A 55 -9.11 -31.30 3.02
CA LEU A 55 -8.85 -30.95 4.41
C LEU A 55 -9.87 -31.66 5.30
N THR A 56 -9.41 -32.53 6.20
CA THR A 56 -10.29 -33.23 7.16
C THR A 56 -10.23 -32.59 8.54
N VAL A 57 -11.38 -32.34 9.16
CA VAL A 57 -11.52 -31.83 10.53
C VAL A 57 -12.31 -32.80 11.40
N SER A 58 -12.17 -32.73 12.72
CA SER A 58 -12.98 -33.52 13.65
C SER A 58 -14.44 -33.07 13.65
N ASP A 59 -15.35 -33.96 14.06
CA ASP A 59 -16.78 -33.64 14.19
C ASP A 59 -17.03 -32.47 15.18
N GLU A 60 -16.22 -32.39 16.24
CA GLU A 60 -16.29 -31.29 17.21
C GLU A 60 -15.88 -29.96 16.58
N ARG A 61 -14.77 -29.95 15.83
CA ARG A 61 -14.32 -28.77 15.10
C ARG A 61 -15.31 -28.37 14.01
N ALA A 62 -15.95 -29.33 13.33
CA ALA A 62 -17.01 -29.07 12.35
C ALA A 62 -18.24 -28.39 12.97
N LYS A 63 -18.65 -28.81 14.18
CA LYS A 63 -19.71 -28.14 14.95
C LYS A 63 -19.33 -26.70 15.32
N ALA A 64 -18.10 -26.49 15.78
CA ALA A 64 -17.59 -25.14 16.08
C ALA A 64 -17.56 -24.25 14.83
N ILE A 65 -17.06 -24.76 13.70
CA ILE A 65 -17.08 -24.06 12.39
C ILE A 65 -18.50 -23.65 12.01
N THR A 66 -19.48 -24.54 12.16
CA THR A 66 -20.88 -24.27 11.82
C THR A 66 -21.48 -23.18 12.70
N ALA A 67 -21.19 -23.20 14.01
CA ALA A 67 -21.65 -22.17 14.95
C ALA A 67 -21.05 -20.79 14.62
N VAL A 68 -19.76 -20.74 14.30
CA VAL A 68 -19.08 -19.50 13.90
C VAL A 68 -19.58 -18.99 12.54
N ALA A 69 -19.83 -19.89 11.58
CA ALA A 69 -20.41 -19.54 10.29
C ALA A 69 -21.78 -18.86 10.45
N ALA A 70 -22.65 -19.40 11.31
CA ALA A 70 -23.97 -18.80 11.59
C ALA A 70 -23.85 -17.36 12.10
N HIS A 71 -22.87 -17.07 12.96
CA HIS A 71 -22.60 -15.71 13.43
C HIS A 71 -22.26 -14.75 12.27
N TYR A 72 -21.38 -15.15 11.35
CA TYR A 72 -21.00 -14.28 10.22
C TYR A 72 -22.10 -14.16 9.16
N ILE A 73 -22.90 -15.20 8.93
CA ILE A 73 -24.06 -15.12 8.04
C ILE A 73 -25.10 -14.11 8.56
N SER A 74 -25.30 -14.09 9.88
CA SER A 74 -26.11 -13.07 10.57
C SER A 74 -25.47 -11.68 10.45
N LEU A 75 -24.18 -11.55 10.79
CA LEU A 75 -23.46 -10.28 10.80
C LEU A 75 -23.43 -9.58 9.43
N PHE A 76 -23.17 -10.31 8.35
CA PHE A 76 -23.11 -9.75 6.99
C PHE A 76 -24.50 -9.57 6.34
N GLY A 77 -25.56 -10.08 6.98
CA GLY A 77 -26.95 -9.90 6.57
C GLY A 77 -27.64 -8.71 7.25
N ASP A 78 -28.92 -8.89 7.54
CA ASP A 78 -29.84 -7.91 8.12
C ASP A 78 -30.51 -8.39 9.43
N ASP A 79 -30.01 -9.49 10.02
CA ASP A 79 -30.55 -10.09 11.23
C ASP A 79 -30.44 -9.14 12.45
N LEU A 80 -31.56 -8.87 13.12
CA LEU A 80 -31.64 -7.97 14.27
C LEU A 80 -30.71 -8.40 15.43
N ALA A 81 -30.40 -9.69 15.57
CA ALA A 81 -29.51 -10.18 16.62
C ALA A 81 -28.07 -9.64 16.52
N THR A 82 -27.66 -9.16 15.34
CA THR A 82 -26.33 -8.59 15.09
C THR A 82 -26.37 -7.12 14.66
N ALA A 83 -27.51 -6.43 14.83
CA ALA A 83 -27.68 -5.03 14.44
C ALA A 83 -26.70 -4.10 15.19
N ASP A 84 -26.68 -4.17 16.53
CA ASP A 84 -25.78 -3.35 17.35
C ASP A 84 -24.30 -3.60 17.02
N LEU A 85 -23.97 -4.85 16.68
CA LEU A 85 -22.61 -5.21 16.29
C LEU A 85 -22.23 -4.64 14.92
N ARG A 86 -23.17 -4.65 13.95
CA ARG A 86 -22.97 -3.99 12.66
C ARG A 86 -22.74 -2.50 12.83
N GLU A 87 -23.52 -1.82 13.67
CA GLU A 87 -23.32 -0.41 13.97
C GLU A 87 -21.93 -0.16 14.57
N THR A 88 -21.53 -0.97 15.56
CA THR A 88 -20.19 -0.88 16.18
C THR A 88 -19.06 -1.11 15.17
N TYR A 89 -19.28 -1.95 14.17
CA TYR A 89 -18.30 -2.25 13.12
C TYR A 89 -18.37 -1.30 11.92
N ALA A 90 -19.25 -0.27 11.97
CA ALA A 90 -19.56 0.60 10.85
C ALA A 90 -19.93 -0.19 9.57
N MET A 91 -20.65 -1.29 9.76
CA MET A 91 -21.13 -2.16 8.70
C MET A 91 -22.56 -1.79 8.35
N LYS A 92 -22.77 -1.49 7.07
CA LYS A 92 -24.10 -1.31 6.50
C LYS A 92 -24.94 -2.57 6.72
N SER A 93 -26.22 -2.39 7.08
CA SER A 93 -27.17 -3.51 7.09
C SER A 93 -27.24 -4.18 5.71
N ASN A 94 -27.35 -5.50 5.69
CA ASN A 94 -27.38 -6.29 4.47
C ASN A 94 -26.15 -6.07 3.56
N THR A 95 -24.95 -6.05 4.16
CA THR A 95 -23.67 -5.83 3.44
C THR A 95 -23.47 -6.84 2.30
N VAL A 96 -23.85 -8.11 2.51
CA VAL A 96 -23.86 -9.15 1.48
C VAL A 96 -25.29 -9.68 1.37
N THR A 97 -26.00 -9.23 0.34
CA THR A 97 -27.44 -9.47 0.18
C THR A 97 -27.78 -10.93 -0.08
N ASP A 98 -26.97 -11.62 -0.88
CA ASP A 98 -27.21 -13.02 -1.24
C ASP A 98 -26.79 -13.97 -0.09
N PRO A 99 -27.70 -14.81 0.43
CA PRO A 99 -27.37 -15.80 1.45
C PRO A 99 -26.31 -16.82 1.00
N ALA A 100 -26.27 -17.20 -0.27
CA ALA A 100 -25.28 -18.15 -0.79
C ALA A 100 -23.87 -17.54 -0.73
N TYR A 101 -23.71 -16.27 -1.11
CA TYR A 101 -22.42 -15.58 -1.00
C TYR A 101 -21.98 -15.36 0.44
N ARG A 102 -22.93 -15.16 1.37
CA ARG A 102 -22.63 -15.14 2.81
C ARG A 102 -22.07 -16.49 3.26
N GLN A 103 -22.66 -17.60 2.82
CA GLN A 103 -22.16 -18.94 3.12
C GLN A 103 -20.74 -19.14 2.57
N ASP A 104 -20.50 -18.80 1.31
CA ASP A 104 -19.17 -18.92 0.68
C ASP A 104 -18.11 -18.07 1.39
N LEU A 105 -18.48 -16.85 1.81
CA LEU A 105 -17.60 -15.96 2.58
C LEU A 105 -17.15 -16.60 3.90
N THR A 106 -18.02 -17.35 4.58
CA THR A 106 -17.61 -18.09 5.79
C THR A 106 -16.58 -19.17 5.49
N GLY A 107 -16.65 -19.82 4.32
CA GLY A 107 -15.64 -20.76 3.85
C GLY A 107 -14.28 -20.09 3.65
N PHE A 108 -14.27 -18.88 3.09
CA PHE A 108 -13.04 -18.08 2.95
C PHE A 108 -12.45 -17.68 4.32
N PHE A 109 -13.27 -17.21 5.26
CA PHE A 109 -12.81 -16.87 6.61
C PHE A 109 -12.27 -18.08 7.37
N PHE A 110 -12.92 -19.23 7.25
CA PHE A 110 -12.42 -20.49 7.77
C PHE A 110 -11.06 -20.85 7.18
N TRP A 111 -10.91 -20.80 5.85
CA TRP A 111 -9.63 -21.07 5.19
C TRP A 111 -8.51 -20.15 5.68
N ALA A 112 -8.77 -18.85 5.81
CA ALA A 112 -7.80 -17.89 6.32
C ALA A 112 -7.41 -18.18 7.78
N ALA A 113 -8.39 -18.53 8.63
CA ALA A 113 -8.15 -18.91 10.01
C ALA A 113 -7.39 -20.24 10.14
N TRP A 114 -7.69 -21.22 9.28
CA TRP A 114 -6.97 -22.49 9.20
C TRP A 114 -5.50 -22.26 8.85
N ALA A 115 -5.21 -21.52 7.79
CA ALA A 115 -3.84 -21.19 7.41
C ALA A 115 -3.08 -20.47 8.55
N ALA A 116 -3.79 -19.64 9.31
CA ALA A 116 -3.22 -18.91 10.44
C ALA A 116 -2.98 -19.77 11.71
N GLY A 117 -3.71 -20.88 11.87
CA GLY A 117 -3.65 -21.75 13.04
C GLY A 117 -2.89 -23.06 12.85
N THR A 118 -2.59 -23.44 11.61
CA THR A 118 -2.02 -24.75 11.25
C THR A 118 -0.55 -24.65 10.86
N ASP A 119 0.27 -25.56 11.39
CA ASP A 119 1.70 -25.66 11.14
C ASP A 119 2.02 -26.07 9.70
N ARG A 120 3.10 -25.52 9.17
CA ARG A 120 3.69 -25.98 7.91
C ARG A 120 4.24 -27.39 8.07
N ASP A 121 4.26 -28.15 6.98
CA ASP A 121 4.79 -29.52 6.99
C ASP A 121 6.25 -29.53 7.44
N GLY A 122 6.54 -30.28 8.51
CA GLY A 122 7.89 -30.41 9.08
C GLY A 122 8.38 -29.20 9.89
N GLU A 123 7.53 -28.19 10.13
CA GLU A 123 7.88 -27.01 10.93
C GLU A 123 7.02 -26.90 12.20
N VAL A 124 7.46 -26.08 13.15
CA VAL A 124 6.74 -25.79 14.41
C VAL A 124 6.12 -24.38 14.40
N LYS A 125 5.76 -23.89 13.21
CA LYS A 125 5.12 -22.59 13.01
C LYS A 125 4.07 -22.66 11.92
N THR A 126 3.06 -21.79 12.03
CA THR A 126 1.95 -21.75 11.08
C THR A 126 2.34 -21.19 9.72
N TYR A 127 1.48 -21.37 8.71
CA TYR A 127 1.70 -20.79 7.37
C TYR A 127 1.95 -19.28 7.41
N THR A 128 1.37 -18.59 8.38
CA THR A 128 1.47 -17.13 8.59
C THR A 128 2.52 -16.74 9.66
N ASN A 129 3.50 -17.60 9.94
CA ASN A 129 4.53 -17.36 10.96
C ASN A 129 3.97 -17.11 12.38
N ASN A 130 2.97 -17.91 12.79
CA ASN A 130 2.24 -17.81 14.07
C ASN A 130 1.42 -16.52 14.25
N TRP A 131 1.10 -15.82 13.17
CA TRP A 131 0.12 -14.74 13.21
C TRP A 131 -1.31 -15.29 12.98
N PRO A 132 -2.34 -14.77 13.65
CA PRO A 132 -2.33 -13.73 14.68
C PRO A 132 -1.92 -14.29 16.04
N TYR A 133 -1.63 -13.41 17.01
CA TYR A 133 -1.48 -13.79 18.40
C TYR A 133 -2.75 -14.48 18.90
N GLU A 134 -2.64 -15.73 19.30
CA GLU A 134 -3.74 -16.55 19.81
C GLU A 134 -3.17 -17.55 20.84
N PRO A 135 -3.15 -17.20 22.13
CA PRO A 135 -2.51 -18.02 23.16
C PRO A 135 -3.20 -19.38 23.33
N LEU A 136 -4.49 -19.50 23.00
CA LEU A 136 -5.25 -20.74 23.15
C LEU A 136 -4.69 -21.88 22.29
N ILE A 137 -4.13 -21.58 21.13
CA ILE A 137 -3.44 -22.56 20.27
C ILE A 137 -1.91 -22.38 20.26
N GLY A 138 -1.39 -21.49 21.11
CA GLY A 138 0.04 -21.20 21.24
C GLY A 138 0.64 -20.43 20.07
N ASN A 139 -0.16 -19.64 19.34
CA ASN A 139 0.37 -18.67 18.40
C ASN A 139 1.06 -17.54 19.17
N ALA A 140 2.38 -17.54 19.13
CA ALA A 140 3.27 -16.54 19.69
C ALA A 140 4.41 -16.24 18.70
N PRO A 141 5.09 -15.09 18.81
CA PRO A 141 6.21 -14.76 17.94
C PRO A 141 7.26 -15.88 17.93
N THR A 142 7.70 -16.28 16.74
CA THR A 142 8.68 -17.36 16.58
C THR A 142 10.07 -16.91 17.05
N SER A 143 10.93 -17.85 17.47
CA SER A 143 12.32 -17.54 17.82
C SER A 143 13.08 -16.85 16.67
N SER A 144 12.77 -17.22 15.43
CA SER A 144 13.35 -16.56 14.26
C SER A 144 12.89 -15.12 14.08
N ALA A 145 11.63 -14.79 14.41
CA ALA A 145 11.17 -13.41 14.37
C ALA A 145 11.95 -12.55 15.36
N PHE A 146 12.17 -13.03 16.60
CA PHE A 146 13.01 -12.33 17.58
C PHE A 146 14.43 -12.09 17.08
N LEU A 147 15.08 -13.11 16.50
CA LEU A 147 16.43 -13.00 15.97
C LEU A 147 16.54 -11.90 14.90
N TRP A 148 15.65 -11.90 13.92
CA TRP A 148 15.68 -10.93 12.81
C TRP A 148 15.26 -9.52 13.24
N THR A 149 14.41 -9.39 14.26
CA THR A 149 14.14 -8.09 14.90
C THR A 149 15.40 -7.52 15.55
N VAL A 150 16.14 -8.31 16.34
CA VAL A 150 17.38 -7.83 16.97
C VAL A 150 18.43 -7.49 15.91
N PHE A 151 18.59 -8.36 14.91
CA PHE A 151 19.53 -8.13 13.82
C PHE A 151 19.21 -6.83 13.05
N SER A 152 17.95 -6.62 12.65
CA SER A 152 17.55 -5.43 11.89
C SER A 152 17.77 -4.14 12.66
N VAL A 153 17.50 -4.10 13.97
CA VAL A 153 17.79 -2.93 14.81
C VAL A 153 19.29 -2.63 14.88
N LEU A 154 20.13 -3.65 15.10
CA LEU A 154 21.59 -3.47 15.12
C LEU A 154 22.11 -3.03 13.75
N PHE A 155 21.56 -3.59 12.68
CA PHE A 155 21.92 -3.25 11.31
C PHE A 155 21.52 -1.81 10.96
N MET A 156 20.35 -1.35 11.39
CA MET A 156 19.91 0.05 11.27
C MET A 156 20.85 1.00 12.01
N ILE A 157 21.18 0.72 13.27
CA ILE A 157 22.08 1.57 14.08
C ILE A 157 23.47 1.66 13.42
N ALA A 158 24.00 0.53 12.94
CA ALA A 158 25.26 0.51 12.21
C ALA A 158 25.16 1.34 10.92
N GLY A 159 24.06 1.21 10.16
CA GLY A 159 23.79 2.00 8.95
C GLY A 159 23.75 3.50 9.22
N ILE A 160 23.02 3.94 10.25
CA ILE A 160 22.94 5.35 10.67
C ILE A 160 24.33 5.86 11.07
N GLY A 161 25.08 5.10 11.86
CA GLY A 161 26.43 5.47 12.27
C GLY A 161 27.40 5.60 11.09
N LEU A 162 27.36 4.65 10.15
CA LEU A 162 28.19 4.68 8.94
C LEU A 162 27.83 5.84 8.01
N LEU A 163 26.53 6.10 7.81
CA LEU A 163 26.08 7.22 6.98
C LEU A 163 26.42 8.57 7.62
N GLY A 164 26.24 8.70 8.93
CA GLY A 164 26.63 9.89 9.69
C GLY A 164 28.14 10.14 9.66
N TRP A 165 28.96 9.08 9.78
CA TRP A 165 30.41 9.17 9.62
C TRP A 165 30.79 9.59 8.19
N HIS A 166 30.21 8.96 7.17
CA HIS A 166 30.43 9.32 5.77
C HIS A 166 30.10 10.80 5.54
N TYR A 167 28.95 11.27 6.03
CA TYR A 167 28.56 12.67 5.95
C TYR A 167 29.63 13.57 6.61
N ALA A 168 29.98 13.33 7.88
CA ALA A 168 30.95 14.15 8.60
C ALA A 168 32.33 14.23 7.92
N VAL A 169 32.77 13.17 7.25
CA VAL A 169 34.08 13.13 6.56
C VAL A 169 34.05 13.80 5.19
N TYR A 170 32.92 13.76 4.47
CA TYR A 170 32.86 14.21 3.08
C TYR A 170 32.19 15.57 2.88
N GLN A 171 31.40 16.02 3.84
CA GLN A 171 30.67 17.27 3.73
C GLN A 171 31.61 18.49 3.89
N GLY A 172 31.34 19.58 3.16
CA GLY A 172 32.12 20.83 3.21
C GLY A 172 33.47 20.81 2.49
N LYS A 173 33.83 19.73 1.76
CA LYS A 173 35.09 19.66 0.99
C LYS A 173 35.12 20.55 -0.25
N GLU A 174 33.96 20.93 -0.78
CA GLU A 174 33.87 21.88 -1.89
C GLU A 174 33.30 23.24 -1.43
N PRO A 175 33.84 24.37 -1.92
CA PRO A 175 33.28 25.67 -1.63
C PRO A 175 31.91 25.83 -2.28
N ALA A 176 30.96 26.39 -1.53
CA ALA A 176 29.61 26.68 -2.00
C ALA A 176 29.64 27.51 -3.30
N PRO A 177 28.75 27.23 -4.27
CA PRO A 177 28.63 28.07 -5.45
C PRO A 177 28.16 29.47 -5.06
N VAL A 178 28.59 30.48 -5.81
CA VAL A 178 28.06 31.84 -5.66
C VAL A 178 26.72 31.90 -6.41
N PRO A 179 25.58 32.13 -5.72
CA PRO A 179 24.29 32.21 -6.39
C PRO A 179 24.26 33.37 -7.40
N PRO A 180 23.52 33.22 -8.52
CA PRO A 180 23.38 34.29 -9.49
C PRO A 180 22.63 35.50 -8.91
N ILE A 181 22.92 36.70 -9.43
CA ILE A 181 22.34 37.97 -8.94
C ILE A 181 20.86 38.11 -9.30
N ASN A 182 20.42 37.45 -10.38
CA ASN A 182 19.03 37.44 -10.84
C ASN A 182 18.51 36.01 -10.92
N ASP A 183 17.20 35.83 -10.78
CA ASP A 183 16.53 34.53 -10.93
C ASP A 183 16.81 33.92 -12.33
N PRO A 184 17.54 32.80 -12.42
CA PRO A 184 17.82 32.11 -13.68
C PRO A 184 16.56 31.59 -14.39
N LEU A 185 15.46 31.41 -13.66
CA LEU A 185 14.19 30.91 -14.20
C LEU A 185 13.27 32.04 -14.68
N ALA A 186 13.52 33.31 -14.36
CA ALA A 186 12.69 34.44 -14.79
C ALA A 186 12.58 34.58 -16.31
N GLY A 187 13.59 34.10 -17.06
CA GLY A 187 13.59 34.08 -18.52
C GLY A 187 12.82 32.90 -19.16
N LEU A 188 12.36 31.94 -18.36
CA LEU A 188 11.66 30.74 -18.83
C LEU A 188 10.27 31.12 -19.35
N LYS A 189 10.06 31.07 -20.66
CA LYS A 189 8.72 31.28 -21.26
C LYS A 189 7.96 29.95 -21.28
N PRO A 190 6.86 29.79 -20.52
CA PRO A 190 6.15 28.52 -20.48
C PRO A 190 5.56 28.17 -21.86
N THR A 191 5.86 26.96 -22.33
CA THR A 191 5.35 26.44 -23.60
C THR A 191 3.84 26.15 -23.52
N PRO A 192 3.15 25.92 -24.65
CA PRO A 192 1.72 25.58 -24.63
C PRO A 192 1.39 24.31 -23.84
N SER A 193 2.22 23.26 -23.87
CA SER A 193 2.00 22.05 -23.05
C SER A 193 2.22 22.30 -21.57
N MET A 194 3.24 23.09 -21.19
CA MET A 194 3.45 23.49 -19.79
C MET A 194 2.26 24.25 -19.23
N LYS A 195 1.69 25.20 -19.99
CA LYS A 195 0.47 25.92 -19.56
C LYS A 195 -0.72 24.98 -19.42
N ALA A 196 -0.79 23.92 -20.24
CA ALA A 196 -1.87 22.94 -20.19
C ALA A 196 -1.80 22.03 -18.95
N THR A 197 -0.68 21.96 -18.22
CA THR A 197 -0.61 21.20 -16.96
C THR A 197 -1.31 21.92 -15.80
N ALA A 198 -1.59 23.22 -15.90
CA ALA A 198 -2.26 23.98 -14.83
C ALA A 198 -3.58 23.33 -14.36
N LYS A 199 -4.38 22.80 -15.30
CA LYS A 199 -5.64 22.09 -14.99
C LYS A 199 -5.44 20.79 -14.20
N TYR A 200 -4.27 20.15 -14.31
CA TYR A 200 -3.94 18.99 -13.49
C TYR A 200 -3.75 19.40 -12.03
N PHE A 201 -3.06 20.51 -11.77
CA PHE A 201 -2.87 20.99 -10.39
C PHE A 201 -4.20 21.44 -9.76
N TRP A 202 -5.11 22.05 -10.52
CA TRP A 202 -6.48 22.29 -10.04
C TRP A 202 -7.23 21.00 -9.72
N LEU A 203 -7.11 19.97 -10.56
CA LEU A 203 -7.68 18.65 -10.29
C LEU A 203 -7.06 18.02 -9.03
N VAL A 204 -5.74 18.12 -8.85
CA VAL A 204 -5.04 17.65 -7.65
C VAL A 204 -5.63 18.29 -6.39
N LEU A 205 -5.82 19.61 -6.38
CA LEU A 205 -6.45 20.29 -5.25
C LEU A 205 -7.88 19.81 -4.99
N ALA A 206 -8.68 19.63 -6.04
CA ALA A 206 -10.04 19.13 -5.91
C ALA A 206 -10.07 17.69 -5.34
N LEU A 207 -9.20 16.81 -5.82
CA LEU A 207 -9.09 15.42 -5.35
C LEU A 207 -8.58 15.37 -3.90
N PHE A 208 -7.59 16.20 -3.55
CA PHE A 208 -7.07 16.32 -2.20
C PHE A 208 -8.13 16.79 -1.19
N LEU A 209 -8.89 17.84 -1.52
CA LEU A 209 -9.98 18.30 -0.67
C LEU A 209 -11.08 17.24 -0.54
N THR A 210 -11.40 16.54 -1.63
CA THR A 210 -12.37 15.43 -1.61
C THR A 210 -11.86 14.28 -0.71
N GLN A 211 -10.57 13.96 -0.76
CA GLN A 211 -9.95 12.95 0.09
C GLN A 211 -10.05 13.32 1.58
N ILE A 212 -9.81 14.58 1.93
CA ILE A 212 -9.97 15.06 3.32
C ILE A 212 -11.42 14.89 3.78
N LEU A 213 -12.39 15.29 2.96
CA LEU A 213 -13.81 15.15 3.29
C LEU A 213 -14.20 13.67 3.50
N LEU A 214 -13.75 12.78 2.61
CA LEU A 214 -13.97 11.33 2.75
C LEU A 214 -13.28 10.74 3.99
N GLY A 215 -12.12 11.28 4.36
CA GLY A 215 -11.44 10.93 5.61
C GLY A 215 -12.26 11.32 6.83
N ALA A 216 -12.85 12.52 6.82
CA ALA A 216 -13.75 12.97 7.88
C ALA A 216 -15.01 12.10 7.98
N PHE A 217 -15.65 11.75 6.86
CA PHE A 217 -16.79 10.81 6.86
C PHE A 217 -16.42 9.42 7.39
N THR A 218 -15.30 8.88 6.94
CA THR A 218 -14.81 7.56 7.37
C THR A 218 -14.51 7.53 8.87
N ALA A 219 -13.92 8.60 9.40
CA ALA A 219 -13.64 8.73 10.83
C ALA A 219 -14.94 8.90 11.64
N HIS A 220 -15.93 9.62 11.11
CA HIS A 220 -17.22 9.83 11.78
C HIS A 220 -17.97 8.52 12.04
N TYR A 221 -17.95 7.59 11.10
CA TYR A 221 -18.53 6.25 11.28
C TYR A 221 -17.89 5.44 12.42
N GLN A 222 -16.68 5.77 12.86
CA GLN A 222 -16.06 5.14 14.03
C GLN A 222 -16.63 5.66 15.36
N VAL A 223 -17.42 6.74 15.32
CA VAL A 223 -18.03 7.38 16.49
C VAL A 223 -19.54 7.13 16.53
N GLU A 224 -20.24 7.37 15.41
CA GLU A 224 -21.72 7.24 15.30
C GLU A 224 -22.17 5.98 14.53
N GLY A 225 -21.26 5.07 14.22
CA GLY A 225 -21.58 3.79 13.58
C GLY A 225 -22.06 3.96 12.14
N ASN A 226 -23.36 3.77 11.91
CA ASN A 226 -23.97 3.82 10.57
C ASN A 226 -24.61 5.18 10.23
N ASP A 227 -24.73 6.07 11.20
CA ASP A 227 -25.37 7.37 11.04
C ASP A 227 -24.34 8.51 10.89
N PHE A 228 -24.81 9.60 10.29
CA PHE A 228 -24.07 10.85 10.15
C PHE A 228 -24.97 12.01 10.64
N TYR A 229 -24.88 12.36 11.92
CA TYR A 229 -25.73 13.37 12.57
C TYR A 229 -27.23 13.09 12.41
N GLY A 230 -27.64 11.84 12.57
CA GLY A 230 -29.03 11.38 12.43
C GLY A 230 -29.48 11.14 10.98
N ILE A 231 -28.56 11.21 10.01
CA ILE A 231 -28.81 10.85 8.62
C ILE A 231 -28.18 9.48 8.36
N ALA A 232 -28.95 8.51 7.86
CA ALA A 232 -28.47 7.18 7.47
C ALA A 232 -27.64 7.21 6.18
N LEU A 233 -26.53 7.95 6.18
CA LEU A 233 -25.66 8.13 5.02
C LEU A 233 -25.04 6.81 4.55
N SER A 234 -24.87 5.85 5.47
CA SER A 234 -24.33 4.52 5.18
C SER A 234 -25.15 3.72 4.15
N ASP A 235 -26.43 4.06 3.96
CA ASP A 235 -27.26 3.42 2.93
C ASP A 235 -26.81 3.76 1.50
N VAL A 236 -26.12 4.89 1.31
CA VAL A 236 -25.64 5.34 -0.01
C VAL A 236 -24.11 5.39 -0.06
N LEU A 237 -23.46 5.77 1.04
CA LEU A 237 -22.01 5.94 1.17
C LEU A 237 -21.52 5.22 2.43
N PRO A 238 -21.53 3.88 2.47
CA PRO A 238 -21.09 3.12 3.63
C PRO A 238 -19.60 3.32 3.94
N TYR A 239 -19.20 3.01 5.16
CA TYR A 239 -17.82 3.11 5.63
C TYR A 239 -16.81 2.46 4.69
N SER A 240 -17.10 1.25 4.19
CA SER A 240 -16.21 0.55 3.26
C SER A 240 -15.96 1.37 1.99
N LEU A 241 -16.97 2.07 1.48
CA LEU A 241 -16.84 2.89 0.28
C LEU A 241 -16.12 4.21 0.54
N THR A 242 -16.47 4.92 1.62
CA THR A 242 -15.79 6.18 1.98
C THR A 242 -14.31 5.92 2.28
N ARG A 243 -13.99 4.81 2.95
CA ARG A 243 -12.62 4.36 3.19
C ARG A 243 -11.91 4.05 1.88
N SER A 244 -12.51 3.23 1.00
CA SER A 244 -11.89 2.87 -0.29
C SER A 244 -11.61 4.10 -1.15
N TRP A 245 -12.55 5.05 -1.22
CA TRP A 245 -12.30 6.29 -1.97
C TRP A 245 -11.25 7.18 -1.29
N HIS A 246 -11.23 7.26 0.04
CA HIS A 246 -10.20 8.01 0.77
C HIS A 246 -8.79 7.48 0.49
N THR A 247 -8.57 6.16 0.63
CA THR A 247 -7.25 5.54 0.41
C THR A 247 -6.87 5.54 -1.07
N GLN A 248 -7.82 5.30 -1.97
CA GLN A 248 -7.58 5.35 -3.42
C GLN A 248 -7.19 6.77 -3.87
N LEU A 249 -7.87 7.80 -3.36
CA LEU A 249 -7.51 9.19 -3.65
C LEU A 249 -6.12 9.55 -3.14
N ALA A 250 -5.72 9.03 -1.97
CA ALA A 250 -4.37 9.25 -1.43
C ALA A 250 -3.27 8.81 -2.43
N VAL A 251 -3.54 7.80 -3.27
CA VAL A 251 -2.65 7.42 -4.37
C VAL A 251 -2.87 8.31 -5.61
N LEU A 252 -4.13 8.49 -6.02
CA LEU A 252 -4.46 9.09 -7.31
C LEU A 252 -4.08 10.57 -7.41
N TRP A 253 -4.31 11.40 -6.38
CA TRP A 253 -3.96 12.82 -6.47
C TRP A 253 -2.44 13.02 -6.41
N ILE A 254 -1.73 12.23 -5.61
CA ILE A 254 -0.26 12.26 -5.52
C ILE A 254 0.35 11.87 -6.86
N ALA A 255 -0.10 10.75 -7.43
CA ALA A 255 0.31 10.32 -8.77
C ALA A 255 0.01 11.41 -9.80
N THR A 256 -1.20 12.00 -9.80
CA THR A 256 -1.59 13.07 -10.72
C THR A 256 -0.67 14.30 -10.61
N ALA A 257 -0.25 14.67 -9.40
CA ALA A 257 0.68 15.77 -9.17
C ALA A 257 2.05 15.46 -9.80
N TRP A 258 2.58 14.25 -9.60
CA TRP A 258 3.85 13.84 -10.22
C TRP A 258 3.77 13.72 -11.74
N LEU A 259 2.66 13.22 -12.28
CA LEU A 259 2.42 13.18 -13.71
C LEU A 259 2.43 14.59 -14.31
N ALA A 260 1.75 15.54 -13.65
CA ALA A 260 1.71 16.95 -14.06
C ALA A 260 3.11 17.59 -13.99
N THR A 261 3.87 17.31 -12.93
CA THR A 261 5.27 17.74 -12.78
C THR A 261 6.15 17.21 -13.90
N GLY A 262 6.06 15.91 -14.24
CA GLY A 262 6.80 15.31 -15.35
C GLY A 262 6.50 15.96 -16.70
N LEU A 263 5.21 16.24 -16.96
CA LEU A 263 4.77 16.91 -18.19
C LEU A 263 5.23 18.37 -18.26
N TYR A 264 5.33 19.05 -17.11
CA TYR A 264 5.80 20.44 -17.03
C TYR A 264 7.32 20.52 -17.15
N ILE A 265 8.04 19.65 -16.43
CA ILE A 265 9.50 19.72 -16.34
C ILE A 265 10.18 19.23 -17.63
N GLY A 266 9.55 18.32 -18.39
CA GLY A 266 10.09 17.82 -19.65
C GLY A 266 10.51 18.93 -20.62
N PRO A 267 9.58 19.79 -21.09
CA PRO A 267 9.90 20.96 -21.91
C PRO A 267 10.79 21.99 -21.20
N ALA A 268 10.65 22.15 -19.88
CA ALA A 268 11.45 23.10 -19.11
C ALA A 268 12.94 22.70 -19.00
N ILE A 269 13.24 21.41 -19.05
CA ILE A 269 14.60 20.84 -19.06
C ILE A 269 15.20 20.83 -20.47
N SER A 270 14.41 20.46 -21.47
CA SER A 270 14.91 20.33 -22.85
C SER A 270 14.92 21.64 -23.63
N GLY A 271 14.12 22.63 -23.21
CA GLY A 271 13.88 23.86 -23.96
C GLY A 271 13.11 23.62 -25.26
N HIS A 272 12.51 22.43 -25.42
CA HIS A 272 11.88 21.99 -26.65
C HIS A 272 10.41 21.59 -26.40
N GLU A 273 9.51 22.07 -27.26
CA GLU A 273 8.11 21.66 -27.29
C GLU A 273 7.90 20.67 -28.46
N PRO A 274 7.71 19.37 -28.18
CA PRO A 274 7.46 18.40 -29.24
C PRO A 274 6.12 18.64 -29.96
N LYS A 275 6.03 18.25 -31.24
CA LYS A 275 4.77 18.37 -32.04
C LYS A 275 3.61 17.66 -31.35
N PHE A 276 2.44 18.29 -31.27
CA PHE A 276 1.22 17.77 -30.62
C PHE A 276 1.33 17.50 -29.10
N GLN A 277 2.36 18.02 -28.41
CA GLN A 277 2.54 17.78 -26.97
C GLN A 277 1.33 18.26 -26.15
N ARG A 278 0.87 19.49 -26.37
CA ARG A 278 -0.34 20.03 -25.72
C ARG A 278 -1.59 19.16 -25.96
N ALA A 279 -1.75 18.61 -27.15
CA ALA A 279 -2.88 17.73 -27.46
C ALA A 279 -2.81 16.42 -26.66
N GLY A 280 -1.62 15.82 -26.57
CA GLY A 280 -1.38 14.64 -25.73
C GLY A 280 -1.63 14.92 -24.24
N VAL A 281 -1.15 16.06 -23.72
CA VAL A 281 -1.45 16.50 -22.33
C VAL A 281 -2.95 16.66 -22.12
N ASN A 282 -3.67 17.21 -23.10
CA ASN A 282 -5.13 17.35 -22.99
C ASN A 282 -5.87 16.01 -23.03
N PHE A 283 -5.44 15.11 -23.90
CA PHE A 283 -6.00 13.77 -24.02
C PHE A 283 -5.82 12.97 -22.73
N LEU A 284 -4.60 12.94 -22.19
CA LEU A 284 -4.29 12.25 -20.94
C LEU A 284 -5.12 12.77 -19.77
N PHE A 285 -5.36 14.09 -19.71
CA PHE A 285 -6.22 14.69 -18.68
C PHE A 285 -7.66 14.18 -18.75
N VAL A 286 -8.23 14.07 -19.95
CA VAL A 286 -9.57 13.54 -20.14
C VAL A 286 -9.63 12.06 -19.77
N CYS A 287 -8.61 11.26 -20.17
CA CYS A 287 -8.50 9.87 -19.75
C CYS A 287 -8.49 9.72 -18.22
N LEU A 288 -7.69 10.54 -17.52
CA LEU A 288 -7.63 10.52 -16.07
C LEU A 288 -9.00 10.80 -15.43
N LEU A 289 -9.73 11.79 -15.92
CA LEU A 289 -11.09 12.08 -15.41
C LEU A 289 -12.04 10.91 -15.61
N ILE A 290 -12.02 10.28 -16.80
CA ILE A 290 -12.84 9.11 -17.10
C ILE A 290 -12.48 7.94 -16.17
N ILE A 291 -11.19 7.71 -15.92
CA ILE A 291 -10.71 6.64 -15.03
C ILE A 291 -11.20 6.89 -13.60
N VAL A 292 -11.00 8.09 -13.06
CA VAL A 292 -11.38 8.42 -11.67
C VAL A 292 -12.89 8.29 -11.47
N VAL A 293 -13.68 8.95 -12.32
CA VAL A 293 -15.15 8.95 -12.21
C VAL A 293 -15.70 7.55 -12.47
N GLY A 294 -15.20 6.87 -13.49
CA GLY A 294 -15.63 5.53 -13.85
C GLY A 294 -15.31 4.49 -12.80
N ALA A 295 -14.09 4.51 -12.24
CA ALA A 295 -13.69 3.61 -11.17
C ALA A 295 -14.53 3.82 -9.90
N PHE A 296 -14.79 5.08 -9.52
CA PHE A 296 -15.56 5.37 -8.31
C PHE A 296 -17.03 4.97 -8.48
N ALA A 297 -17.62 5.26 -9.64
CA ALA A 297 -18.96 4.79 -9.97
C ALA A 297 -19.03 3.25 -9.94
N GLY A 298 -18.04 2.57 -10.53
CA GLY A 298 -17.92 1.11 -10.50
C GLY A 298 -17.86 0.54 -9.09
N GLN A 299 -16.99 1.10 -8.24
CA GLN A 299 -16.87 0.74 -6.82
C GLN A 299 -18.17 0.96 -6.06
N TRP A 300 -18.88 2.05 -6.32
CA TRP A 300 -20.19 2.30 -5.72
C TRP A 300 -21.20 1.22 -6.12
N PHE A 301 -21.33 0.89 -7.41
CA PHE A 301 -22.23 -0.17 -7.87
C PHE A 301 -21.85 -1.55 -7.32
N ALA A 302 -20.56 -1.82 -7.13
CA ALA A 302 -20.05 -3.05 -6.54
C ALA A 302 -20.43 -3.16 -5.05
N VAL A 303 -20.05 -2.17 -4.23
CA VAL A 303 -20.32 -2.17 -2.79
C VAL A 303 -21.83 -2.15 -2.50
N MET A 304 -22.61 -1.50 -3.38
CA MET A 304 -24.07 -1.48 -3.29
C MET A 304 -24.75 -2.74 -3.84
N GLN A 305 -23.99 -3.77 -4.22
CA GLN A 305 -24.50 -5.06 -4.73
C GLN A 305 -25.37 -4.93 -6.00
N LYS A 306 -25.07 -3.95 -6.86
CA LYS A 306 -25.83 -3.64 -8.10
C LYS A 306 -25.17 -4.12 -9.38
N LEU A 307 -23.88 -4.48 -9.32
CA LEU A 307 -23.09 -4.86 -10.49
C LEU A 307 -23.12 -6.37 -10.79
N GLY A 308 -23.37 -7.19 -9.76
CA GLY A 308 -23.22 -8.64 -9.78
C GLY A 308 -21.76 -9.11 -9.72
N LEU A 309 -21.53 -10.32 -9.19
CA LEU A 309 -20.16 -10.84 -8.99
C LEU A 309 -19.38 -11.00 -10.30
N ALA A 310 -20.02 -11.48 -11.36
CA ALA A 310 -19.35 -11.74 -12.65
C ALA A 310 -18.68 -10.50 -13.28
N ASN A 311 -19.17 -9.30 -12.96
CA ASN A 311 -18.62 -8.03 -13.46
C ASN A 311 -17.80 -7.28 -12.40
N ASN A 312 -17.82 -7.74 -11.14
CA ASN A 312 -17.28 -7.01 -10.01
C ASN A 312 -15.76 -6.80 -10.12
N PHE A 313 -15.02 -7.88 -10.40
CA PHE A 313 -13.56 -7.79 -10.51
C PHE A 313 -13.11 -6.85 -11.63
N TRP A 314 -13.85 -6.80 -12.75
CA TRP A 314 -13.48 -6.02 -13.93
C TRP A 314 -13.87 -4.56 -13.86
N PHE A 315 -15.10 -4.25 -13.47
CA PHE A 315 -15.64 -2.89 -13.55
C PHE A 315 -15.97 -2.29 -12.19
N GLY A 316 -15.98 -3.12 -11.14
CA GLY A 316 -16.41 -2.77 -9.79
C GLY A 316 -15.25 -2.53 -8.83
N HIS A 317 -15.25 -3.30 -7.75
CA HIS A 317 -14.33 -3.17 -6.62
C HIS A 317 -13.51 -4.46 -6.46
N GLN A 318 -12.18 -4.38 -6.60
CA GLN A 318 -11.30 -5.56 -6.46
C GLN A 318 -11.17 -6.06 -5.02
N GLY A 319 -11.36 -5.17 -4.02
CA GLY A 319 -11.31 -5.54 -2.60
C GLY A 319 -9.91 -5.50 -2.00
N TRP A 320 -8.94 -4.94 -2.73
CA TRP A 320 -7.54 -4.84 -2.32
C TRP A 320 -7.16 -3.38 -2.10
N GLU A 321 -6.92 -3.04 -0.84
CA GLU A 321 -6.61 -1.66 -0.44
C GLU A 321 -5.49 -1.05 -1.30
N TYR A 322 -5.71 0.21 -1.71
CA TYR A 322 -4.87 1.04 -2.59
C TYR A 322 -4.98 0.70 -4.09
N VAL A 323 -5.46 -0.49 -4.43
CA VAL A 323 -5.67 -0.99 -5.80
C VAL A 323 -7.10 -1.51 -5.97
N ASP A 324 -8.04 -0.80 -5.34
CA ASP A 324 -9.44 -1.20 -5.22
C ASP A 324 -10.21 -1.06 -6.54
N ILE A 325 -9.69 -0.30 -7.50
CA ILE A 325 -10.33 -0.05 -8.80
C ILE A 325 -10.45 -1.34 -9.63
N GLY A 326 -11.58 -1.55 -10.31
CA GLY A 326 -11.77 -2.71 -11.19
C GLY A 326 -10.65 -2.89 -12.23
N ARG A 327 -10.41 -4.14 -12.65
CA ARG A 327 -9.32 -4.52 -13.58
C ARG A 327 -9.33 -3.72 -14.89
N PHE A 328 -10.50 -3.40 -15.44
CA PHE A 328 -10.62 -2.55 -16.63
C PHE A 328 -10.04 -1.15 -16.39
N TRP A 329 -10.44 -0.51 -15.28
CA TRP A 329 -9.95 0.82 -14.91
C TRP A 329 -8.45 0.81 -14.61
N GLN A 330 -7.96 -0.27 -14.02
CA GLN A 330 -6.53 -0.48 -13.78
C GLN A 330 -5.72 -0.59 -15.08
N LEU A 331 -6.20 -1.36 -16.05
CA LEU A 331 -5.59 -1.46 -17.37
C LEU A 331 -5.63 -0.11 -18.11
N PHE A 332 -6.75 0.61 -18.02
CA PHE A 332 -6.87 1.93 -18.63
C PHE A 332 -5.90 2.94 -17.99
N LEU A 333 -5.72 2.90 -16.67
CA LEU A 333 -4.70 3.69 -15.98
C LEU A 333 -3.29 3.33 -16.44
N PHE A 334 -2.97 2.04 -16.59
CA PHE A 334 -1.67 1.60 -17.10
C PHE A 334 -1.41 2.12 -18.53
N VAL A 335 -2.40 2.05 -19.42
CA VAL A 335 -2.30 2.65 -20.76
C VAL A 335 -2.09 4.16 -20.67
N GLY A 336 -2.78 4.86 -19.76
CA GLY A 336 -2.57 6.27 -19.48
C GLY A 336 -1.14 6.59 -19.04
N LEU A 337 -0.54 5.75 -18.17
CA LEU A 337 0.86 5.86 -17.76
C LEU A 337 1.82 5.63 -18.93
N MET A 338 1.52 4.73 -19.87
CA MET A 338 2.33 4.53 -21.09
C MET A 338 2.27 5.76 -22.01
N VAL A 339 1.08 6.35 -22.17
CA VAL A 339 0.93 7.61 -22.91
C VAL A 339 1.69 8.73 -22.23
N TRP A 340 1.61 8.83 -20.90
CA TRP A 340 2.38 9.80 -20.13
C TRP A 340 3.89 9.62 -20.31
N LEU A 341 4.39 8.37 -20.18
CA LEU A 341 5.80 8.04 -20.37
C LEU A 341 6.28 8.46 -21.77
N LEU A 342 5.49 8.19 -22.80
CA LEU A 342 5.77 8.64 -24.16
C LEU A 342 5.87 10.17 -24.26
N LEU A 343 4.94 10.90 -23.64
CA LEU A 343 4.91 12.36 -23.66
C LEU A 343 6.12 12.95 -22.93
N VAL A 344 6.43 12.48 -21.72
CA VAL A 344 7.58 12.96 -20.94
C VAL A 344 8.89 12.57 -21.62
N GLY A 345 9.03 11.32 -22.06
CA GLY A 345 10.23 10.84 -22.74
C GLY A 345 10.53 11.63 -24.02
N ARG A 346 9.52 11.92 -24.82
CA ARG A 346 9.70 12.70 -26.05
C ARG A 346 10.02 14.18 -25.78
N ALA A 347 9.53 14.74 -24.68
CA ALA A 347 9.89 16.09 -24.25
C ALA A 347 11.31 16.15 -23.68
N LEU A 348 11.75 15.12 -22.96
CA LEU A 348 13.10 15.02 -22.38
C LEU A 348 14.17 14.58 -23.38
N TRP A 349 13.80 13.95 -24.50
CA TRP A 349 14.75 13.36 -25.46
C TRP A 349 15.89 14.30 -25.88
N PRO A 350 15.67 15.58 -26.23
CA PRO A 350 16.77 16.48 -26.60
C PRO A 350 17.76 16.70 -25.43
N ALA A 351 17.26 16.74 -24.20
CA ALA A 351 18.08 16.89 -23.01
C ALA A 351 18.95 15.65 -22.72
N LEU A 352 18.41 14.45 -22.97
CA LEU A 352 19.13 13.19 -22.82
C LEU A 352 20.31 13.06 -23.78
N THR A 353 20.25 13.73 -24.94
CA THR A 353 21.34 13.72 -25.93
C THR A 353 22.43 14.74 -25.67
N ARG A 354 22.28 15.63 -24.67
CA ARG A 354 23.31 16.61 -24.31
C ARG A 354 24.49 15.92 -23.62
N LYS A 355 25.69 16.46 -23.83
CA LYS A 355 26.94 16.02 -23.17
C LYS A 355 27.44 17.10 -22.22
N ASP A 356 26.61 17.44 -21.23
CA ASP A 356 26.89 18.43 -20.18
C ASP A 356 26.86 17.79 -18.79
N GLU A 357 27.20 18.56 -17.75
CA GLU A 357 27.18 18.08 -16.35
C GLU A 357 25.78 17.64 -15.89
N MET A 358 24.71 18.01 -16.59
CA MET A 358 23.32 17.68 -16.28
C MET A 358 22.84 16.38 -16.93
N SER A 359 23.56 15.86 -17.91
CA SER A 359 23.19 14.65 -18.64
C SER A 359 22.93 13.46 -17.71
N SER A 360 23.72 13.27 -16.66
CA SER A 360 23.53 12.20 -15.67
C SER A 360 22.24 12.36 -14.84
N ILE A 361 21.96 13.57 -14.34
CA ILE A 361 20.71 13.84 -13.58
C ILE A 361 19.49 13.66 -14.47
N VAL A 362 19.56 14.15 -15.72
CA VAL A 362 18.47 13.98 -16.71
C VAL A 362 18.29 12.50 -17.05
N GLY A 363 19.37 11.73 -17.17
CA GLY A 363 19.34 10.28 -17.35
C GLY A 363 18.63 9.55 -16.21
N LEU A 364 18.96 9.90 -14.95
CA LEU A 364 18.29 9.36 -13.77
C LEU A 364 16.81 9.74 -13.71
N LEU A 365 16.49 11.00 -14.00
CA LEU A 365 15.10 11.48 -14.08
C LEU A 365 14.30 10.71 -15.14
N PHE A 366 14.91 10.43 -16.29
CA PHE A 366 14.25 9.63 -17.32
C PHE A 366 14.10 8.17 -16.90
N LEU A 367 15.12 7.58 -16.26
CA LEU A 367 15.02 6.22 -15.73
C LEU A 367 13.92 6.09 -14.66
N SER A 368 13.80 7.06 -13.75
CA SER A 368 12.72 7.08 -12.76
C SER A 368 11.34 7.28 -13.41
N THR A 369 11.24 8.12 -14.45
CA THR A 369 10.02 8.25 -15.29
C THR A 369 9.63 6.91 -15.91
N VAL A 370 10.60 6.16 -16.47
CA VAL A 370 10.38 4.82 -17.03
C VAL A 370 9.90 3.86 -15.95
N ALA A 371 10.54 3.87 -14.78
CA ALA A 371 10.17 3.02 -13.66
C ALA A 371 8.73 3.30 -13.17
N ILE A 372 8.36 4.58 -12.99
CA ILE A 372 6.99 5.02 -12.66
C ILE A 372 6.00 4.52 -13.73
N GLY A 373 6.32 4.61 -15.01
CA GLY A 373 5.42 4.10 -16.05
C GLY A 373 5.23 2.58 -15.97
N LEU A 374 6.33 1.84 -15.97
CA LEU A 374 6.32 0.38 -16.20
C LEU A 374 5.94 -0.43 -14.95
N PHE A 375 6.40 -0.03 -13.75
CA PHE A 375 6.21 -0.85 -12.55
C PHE A 375 4.77 -0.89 -12.04
N TYR A 376 3.92 0.05 -12.47
CA TYR A 376 2.47 -0.10 -12.26
C TYR A 376 1.93 -1.39 -12.90
N GLY A 377 2.60 -1.93 -13.93
CA GLY A 377 2.29 -3.20 -14.56
C GLY A 377 2.36 -4.41 -13.61
N ALA A 378 3.11 -4.33 -12.49
CA ALA A 378 3.07 -5.34 -11.44
C ALA A 378 1.65 -5.51 -10.86
N GLY A 379 0.85 -4.43 -10.89
CA GLY A 379 -0.57 -4.42 -10.54
C GLY A 379 -1.47 -5.33 -11.38
N LEU A 380 -0.96 -5.82 -12.50
CA LEU A 380 -1.70 -6.64 -13.46
C LEU A 380 -1.43 -8.15 -13.30
N MET A 381 -0.59 -8.54 -12.34
CA MET A 381 -0.08 -9.90 -12.21
C MET A 381 -0.99 -10.86 -11.43
N TRP A 382 -2.18 -10.42 -10.99
CA TRP A 382 -3.18 -11.27 -10.33
C TRP A 382 -4.53 -11.27 -11.04
N GLY A 383 -5.24 -12.39 -10.93
CA GLY A 383 -6.62 -12.55 -11.36
C GLY A 383 -7.59 -12.60 -10.17
N GLU A 384 -8.86 -12.81 -10.46
CA GLU A 384 -9.95 -12.89 -9.47
C GLU A 384 -9.78 -14.07 -8.50
N HIS A 385 -9.27 -15.21 -8.96
CA HIS A 385 -9.10 -16.44 -8.17
C HIS A 385 -7.65 -16.73 -7.81
N THR A 386 -6.76 -15.73 -7.86
CA THR A 386 -5.36 -15.89 -7.44
C THR A 386 -5.28 -16.04 -5.92
N SER A 387 -4.33 -16.85 -5.43
CA SER A 387 -4.15 -17.04 -3.99
C SER A 387 -3.82 -15.73 -3.29
N LEU A 388 -4.35 -15.55 -2.07
CA LEU A 388 -4.18 -14.32 -1.28
C LEU A 388 -2.71 -13.90 -1.15
N SER A 389 -1.83 -14.84 -0.83
CA SER A 389 -0.38 -14.57 -0.68
C SER A 389 0.26 -14.01 -1.95
N MET A 390 -0.18 -14.47 -3.13
CA MET A 390 0.34 -13.95 -4.40
C MET A 390 -0.25 -12.60 -4.76
N VAL A 391 -1.52 -12.36 -4.42
CA VAL A 391 -2.10 -11.02 -4.55
C VAL A 391 -1.36 -10.03 -3.66
N GLU A 392 -1.17 -10.36 -2.37
CA GLU A 392 -0.41 -9.54 -1.43
C GLU A 392 1.01 -9.26 -1.94
N TYR A 393 1.72 -10.28 -2.43
CA TYR A 393 3.04 -10.10 -3.04
C TYR A 393 3.03 -9.02 -4.13
N TRP A 394 2.19 -9.17 -5.17
CA TRP A 394 2.16 -8.22 -6.29
C TRP A 394 1.55 -6.87 -5.93
N ARG A 395 0.61 -6.83 -4.98
CA ARG A 395 0.01 -5.60 -4.48
C ARG A 395 1.08 -4.68 -3.89
N TRP A 396 1.99 -5.22 -3.08
CA TRP A 396 3.05 -4.43 -2.46
C TRP A 396 4.14 -3.96 -3.44
N TRP A 397 4.29 -4.58 -4.61
CA TRP A 397 5.10 -3.99 -5.69
C TRP A 397 4.51 -2.68 -6.21
N VAL A 398 3.18 -2.54 -6.20
CA VAL A 398 2.53 -1.27 -6.59
C VAL A 398 2.48 -0.28 -5.44
N VAL A 399 2.16 -0.75 -4.23
CA VAL A 399 1.94 0.17 -3.11
C VAL A 399 3.25 0.62 -2.47
N HIS A 400 4.15 -0.29 -2.14
CA HIS A 400 5.43 0.06 -1.53
C HIS A 400 6.43 0.47 -2.62
N LEU A 401 6.82 -0.44 -3.52
CA LEU A 401 7.90 -0.13 -4.45
C LEU A 401 7.57 1.00 -5.45
N TRP A 402 6.35 1.02 -6.01
CA TRP A 402 5.98 2.04 -6.99
C TRP A 402 5.64 3.41 -6.39
N VAL A 403 4.91 3.48 -5.26
CA VAL A 403 4.62 4.77 -4.60
C VAL A 403 5.82 5.26 -3.78
N GLU A 404 6.38 4.42 -2.91
CA GLU A 404 7.44 4.80 -1.98
C GLU A 404 8.78 4.94 -2.72
N GLY A 405 9.20 3.90 -3.46
CA GLY A 405 10.52 3.87 -4.08
C GLY A 405 10.68 4.83 -5.26
N PHE A 406 9.87 4.69 -6.32
CA PHE A 406 10.13 5.43 -7.56
C PHE A 406 9.73 6.91 -7.51
N PHE A 407 8.69 7.30 -6.76
CA PHE A 407 8.36 8.72 -6.61
C PHE A 407 9.40 9.47 -5.79
N GLU A 408 10.02 8.85 -4.79
CA GLU A 408 11.10 9.47 -4.02
C GLU A 408 12.32 9.77 -4.92
N VAL A 409 12.77 8.78 -5.70
CA VAL A 409 13.88 8.97 -6.66
C VAL A 409 13.54 10.06 -7.70
N PHE A 410 12.30 10.08 -8.20
CA PHE A 410 11.84 11.11 -9.13
C PHE A 410 11.85 12.51 -8.49
N ALA A 411 11.30 12.64 -7.28
CA ALA A 411 11.24 13.90 -6.54
C ALA A 411 12.63 14.46 -6.28
N VAL A 412 13.54 13.64 -5.74
CA VAL A 412 14.92 14.01 -5.45
C VAL A 412 15.66 14.44 -6.72
N ALA A 413 15.47 13.74 -7.84
CA ALA A 413 16.06 14.11 -9.12
C ALA A 413 15.53 15.45 -9.66
N VAL A 414 14.21 15.70 -9.56
CA VAL A 414 13.60 16.99 -9.99
C VAL A 414 14.09 18.15 -9.11
N ILE A 415 14.06 18.00 -7.79
CA ILE A 415 14.50 19.05 -6.85
C ILE A 415 15.98 19.36 -7.07
N SER A 416 16.81 18.32 -7.19
CA SER A 416 18.24 18.50 -7.46
C SER A 416 18.50 19.21 -8.79
N PHE A 417 17.75 18.86 -9.84
CA PHE A 417 17.83 19.57 -11.11
C PHE A 417 17.46 21.05 -10.96
N LEU A 418 16.40 21.38 -10.21
CA LEU A 418 15.99 22.76 -9.97
C LEU A 418 17.06 23.55 -9.22
N PHE A 419 17.67 22.98 -8.17
CA PHE A 419 18.74 23.66 -7.43
C PHE A 419 20.00 23.89 -8.26
N VAL A 420 20.35 22.97 -9.15
CA VAL A 420 21.46 23.23 -10.09
C VAL A 420 21.09 24.34 -11.07
N LYS A 421 19.87 24.33 -11.59
CA LYS A 421 19.41 25.38 -12.53
C LYS A 421 19.32 26.76 -11.89
N LEU A 422 19.00 26.83 -10.61
CA LEU A 422 19.02 28.05 -9.79
C LEU A 422 20.43 28.51 -9.39
N GLY A 423 21.46 27.70 -9.67
CA GLY A 423 22.85 27.99 -9.30
C GLY A 423 23.13 27.83 -7.80
N LEU A 424 22.26 27.12 -7.07
CA LEU A 424 22.38 26.89 -5.62
C LEU A 424 23.26 25.69 -5.29
N VAL A 425 23.35 24.72 -6.22
CA VAL A 425 24.16 23.51 -6.09
C VAL A 425 24.94 23.28 -7.38
N ARG A 426 26.17 22.76 -7.27
CA ARG A 426 26.99 22.40 -8.44
C ARG A 426 26.47 21.13 -9.09
N GLY A 427 26.61 21.03 -10.41
CA GLY A 427 26.09 19.88 -11.16
C GLY A 427 26.72 18.55 -10.77
N ALA A 428 28.04 18.53 -10.59
CA ALA A 428 28.77 17.34 -10.14
C ALA A 428 28.33 16.87 -8.75
N THR A 429 28.20 17.79 -7.79
CA THR A 429 27.75 17.49 -6.42
C THR A 429 26.32 16.97 -6.40
N ALA A 430 25.40 17.63 -7.11
CA ALA A 430 24.01 17.19 -7.23
C ALA A 430 23.93 15.79 -7.85
N THR A 431 24.70 15.52 -8.90
CA THR A 431 24.73 14.20 -9.55
C THR A 431 25.20 13.11 -8.60
N ALA A 432 26.30 13.33 -7.89
CA ALA A 432 26.84 12.36 -6.93
C ALA A 432 25.86 12.09 -5.79
N ASN A 433 25.24 13.14 -5.24
CA ASN A 433 24.28 13.02 -4.14
C ASN A 433 22.99 12.31 -4.57
N VAL A 434 22.44 12.64 -5.75
CA VAL A 434 21.23 11.96 -6.27
C VAL A 434 21.52 10.48 -6.53
N LEU A 435 22.67 10.14 -7.12
CA LEU A 435 23.07 8.74 -7.34
C LEU A 435 23.23 7.99 -6.02
N PHE A 436 23.91 8.60 -5.06
CA PHE A 436 24.11 8.01 -3.74
C PHE A 436 22.77 7.79 -3.02
N ALA A 437 21.90 8.81 -2.97
CA ALA A 437 20.57 8.71 -2.41
C ALA A 437 19.75 7.61 -3.11
N THR A 438 19.79 7.56 -4.44
CA THR A 438 19.11 6.50 -5.22
C THR A 438 19.62 5.11 -4.83
N ILE A 439 20.93 4.92 -4.67
CA ILE A 439 21.51 3.62 -4.26
C ILE A 439 21.03 3.25 -2.85
N VAL A 440 21.04 4.20 -1.91
CA VAL A 440 20.62 3.97 -0.53
C VAL A 440 19.13 3.62 -0.46
N PHE A 441 18.27 4.43 -1.08
CA PHE A 441 16.82 4.20 -1.10
C PHE A 441 16.46 2.89 -1.82
N MET A 442 17.06 2.61 -2.99
CA MET A 442 16.74 1.39 -3.74
C MET A 442 17.30 0.12 -3.09
N ALA A 443 18.45 0.20 -2.41
CA ALA A 443 18.99 -0.94 -1.67
C ALA A 443 18.03 -1.37 -0.55
N GLY A 444 17.45 -0.41 0.18
CA GLY A 444 16.42 -0.67 1.18
C GLY A 444 15.09 -1.06 0.56
N GLY A 445 14.46 -0.17 -0.21
CA GLY A 445 13.06 -0.25 -0.64
C GLY A 445 12.70 -1.47 -1.51
N VAL A 446 13.61 -1.93 -2.39
CA VAL A 446 13.29 -3.06 -3.27
C VAL A 446 13.06 -4.35 -2.46
N LEU A 447 13.99 -4.69 -1.57
CA LEU A 447 13.87 -5.88 -0.73
C LEU A 447 13.06 -5.61 0.55
N GLY A 448 13.01 -4.36 0.99
CA GLY A 448 12.21 -3.88 2.11
C GLY A 448 10.72 -4.06 1.88
N THR A 449 10.26 -4.12 0.63
CA THR A 449 8.88 -4.53 0.24
C THR A 449 8.37 -5.75 1.01
N PHE A 450 9.26 -6.70 1.34
CA PHE A 450 8.91 -7.92 2.07
C PHE A 450 8.47 -7.72 3.51
N HIS A 451 8.65 -6.53 4.10
CA HIS A 451 8.10 -6.21 5.43
C HIS A 451 6.58 -6.23 5.51
N HIS A 452 5.90 -6.08 4.37
CA HIS A 452 4.46 -6.24 4.28
C HIS A 452 3.99 -7.69 4.19
N LEU A 453 4.93 -8.62 3.96
CA LEU A 453 4.64 -10.03 3.68
C LEU A 453 4.93 -10.95 4.86
N TYR A 454 5.39 -10.42 6.00
CA TYR A 454 5.81 -11.22 7.16
C TYR A 454 4.80 -12.28 7.59
N PHE A 455 3.52 -11.96 7.50
CA PHE A 455 2.44 -12.81 7.98
C PHE A 455 1.48 -13.25 6.87
N ALA A 456 1.80 -12.94 5.60
CA ALA A 456 0.96 -13.20 4.43
C ALA A 456 1.25 -14.55 3.77
N GLY A 457 1.58 -15.60 4.54
CA GLY A 457 1.83 -16.93 4.00
C GLY A 457 3.26 -17.18 3.50
N THR A 458 4.24 -16.37 3.93
CA THR A 458 5.64 -16.45 3.48
C THR A 458 6.54 -17.23 4.44
N THR A 459 7.74 -17.60 3.97
CA THR A 459 8.73 -18.36 4.76
C THR A 459 9.66 -17.44 5.54
N THR A 460 10.49 -18.02 6.42
CA THR A 460 11.45 -17.25 7.24
C THR A 460 12.41 -16.40 6.40
N GLY A 461 12.80 -16.86 5.22
CA GLY A 461 13.71 -16.11 4.34
C GLY A 461 13.15 -14.75 3.92
N VAL A 462 11.84 -14.67 3.68
CA VAL A 462 11.16 -13.41 3.34
C VAL A 462 11.13 -12.46 4.53
N VAL A 463 10.86 -12.99 5.74
CA VAL A 463 10.91 -12.21 6.99
C VAL A 463 12.32 -11.65 7.23
N ALA A 464 13.35 -12.48 7.03
CA ALA A 464 14.74 -12.08 7.21
C ALA A 464 15.15 -10.92 6.29
N LEU A 465 14.82 -11.04 4.99
CA LEU A 465 15.12 -10.02 4.00
C LEU A 465 14.31 -8.75 4.26
N GLY A 466 13.00 -8.88 4.48
CA GLY A 466 12.14 -7.73 4.78
C GLY A 466 12.63 -6.96 6.00
N ALA A 467 12.96 -7.65 7.10
CA ALA A 467 13.43 -6.99 8.32
C ALA A 467 14.77 -6.30 8.13
N SER A 468 15.71 -6.95 7.44
CA SER A 468 17.06 -6.42 7.27
C SER A 468 17.10 -5.23 6.31
N PHE A 469 16.38 -5.29 5.20
CA PHE A 469 16.44 -4.26 4.16
C PHE A 469 15.50 -3.08 4.41
N SER A 470 14.30 -3.31 4.97
CA SER A 470 13.44 -2.19 5.39
C SER A 470 14.07 -1.34 6.50
N ALA A 471 14.89 -1.96 7.37
CA ALA A 471 15.67 -1.23 8.36
C ALA A 471 16.69 -0.26 7.74
N LEU A 472 17.18 -0.55 6.53
CA LEU A 472 18.06 0.37 5.80
C LEU A 472 17.31 1.57 5.21
N GLU A 473 15.99 1.50 5.01
CA GLU A 473 15.19 2.65 4.54
C GLU A 473 15.11 3.75 5.60
N VAL A 474 15.21 3.38 6.89
CA VAL A 474 15.23 4.35 8.00
C VAL A 474 16.55 5.11 8.08
N VAL A 475 17.65 4.52 7.59
CA VAL A 475 19.01 5.07 7.68
C VAL A 475 19.12 6.49 7.07
N PRO A 476 18.70 6.75 5.81
CA PRO A 476 18.70 8.11 5.27
C PRO A 476 17.72 9.03 6.01
N LEU A 477 16.56 8.53 6.42
CA LEU A 477 15.53 9.33 7.11
C LEU A 477 16.01 9.84 8.48
N ALA A 478 16.86 9.10 9.18
CA ALA A 478 17.47 9.56 10.42
C ALA A 478 18.33 10.84 10.25
N LEU A 479 18.77 11.14 9.03
CA LEU A 479 19.60 12.30 8.70
C LEU A 479 18.83 13.40 7.93
N ILE A 480 17.53 13.22 7.67
CA ILE A 480 16.69 14.13 6.87
C ILE A 480 16.68 15.57 7.42
N GLY A 481 16.86 15.74 8.73
CA GLY A 481 16.91 17.06 9.37
C GLY A 481 18.06 17.94 8.87
N MET A 482 19.19 17.34 8.47
CA MET A 482 20.31 18.08 7.89
C MET A 482 19.97 18.60 6.49
N GLU A 483 19.39 17.73 5.64
CA GLU A 483 18.92 18.10 4.30
C GLU A 483 17.83 19.18 4.36
N ALA A 484 16.91 19.07 5.32
CA ALA A 484 15.87 20.06 5.54
C ALA A 484 16.45 21.43 5.91
N TYR A 485 17.46 21.47 6.79
CA TYR A 485 18.15 22.71 7.16
C TYR A 485 18.89 23.34 5.98
N GLU A 486 19.61 22.54 5.19
CA GLU A 486 20.32 23.01 3.99
C GLU A 486 19.36 23.58 2.96
N THR A 487 18.31 22.84 2.65
CA THR A 487 17.23 23.28 1.75
C THR A 487 16.61 24.60 2.23
N TRP A 488 16.31 24.70 3.53
CA TRP A 488 15.82 25.94 4.11
C TRP A 488 16.84 27.08 4.00
N SER A 489 18.12 26.83 4.25
CA SER A 489 19.17 27.85 4.15
C SER A 489 19.28 28.42 2.73
N HIS A 490 19.05 27.59 1.70
CA HIS A 490 19.04 28.01 0.30
C HIS A 490 17.91 29.00 -0.02
N SER A 491 16.78 28.96 0.69
CA SER A 491 15.72 29.97 0.54
C SER A 491 16.16 31.39 0.93
N LYS A 492 17.30 31.52 1.63
CA LYS A 492 17.89 32.80 2.06
C LYS A 492 19.21 33.12 1.36
N ALA A 493 19.59 32.33 0.35
CA ALA A 493 20.91 32.45 -0.28
C ALA A 493 21.08 33.71 -1.14
N THR A 494 19.98 34.33 -1.59
CA THR A 494 19.99 35.48 -2.49
C THR A 494 18.70 36.30 -2.37
N PRO A 495 18.68 37.62 -2.63
CA PRO A 495 17.51 38.47 -2.43
C PRO A 495 16.28 38.19 -3.31
N TRP A 496 16.42 37.40 -4.39
CA TRP A 496 15.32 37.09 -5.32
C TRP A 496 14.62 35.75 -5.04
N MET A 497 15.13 34.96 -4.09
CA MET A 497 14.41 33.81 -3.51
C MET A 497 13.42 34.31 -2.46
#